data_AF-A0A1I4ZVP4-F1
#
_entry.id   AF-A0A1I4ZVP4-F1
#
_cell.length_a   1.000
_cell.length_b   1.000
_cell.length_c   1.000
_cell.angle_alpha   90.00
_cell.angle_beta   90.00
_cell.angle_gamma   90.00
#
_symmetry.space_group_name_H-M   'P 1'
#
loop_
_entity.id
_entity.type
_entity.pdbx_description
1 polymer ?
#
loop_
_entity_poly.entity_id
_entity_poly.type
_entity_poly.pdbx_seq_one_letter_code
_entity_poly.pdbx_strand_id
1 'polypeptide(L)'
;MTGRPYHGRMVRGSRSATATVGENSRAAVLNAARALIAEKGYDGMAISDLCAQTGLPPSSIYYHFGNKLGVLASLLERTFEELHALFPSPSSFDHLAPLERLEAWFTAACRSLDERPDYLRLLLVISVGPHKDAAAVQETVRRIRDYAHLSWVEALTPIFAPDGGKDDEALVEQLAVLGRALTDGLSATNSLDGLTYSSQVAPFIALVRGLAEQRGSAGAGQRP
;
A
#
# COMPACT_ATOMS: atom_id res chain seq x y z
N MET A 1 28.51 44.22 48.46
CA MET A 1 28.45 44.34 46.99
C MET A 1 29.71 43.68 46.46
N THR A 2 29.77 42.69 45.56
CA THR A 2 28.85 42.03 44.61
C THR A 2 29.68 40.85 44.08
N GLY A 3 29.20 39.60 44.15
CA GLY A 3 28.69 38.90 42.96
C GLY A 3 29.76 38.03 42.24
N ARG A 4 29.69 36.71 42.42
CA ARG A 4 30.40 35.71 41.59
C ARG A 4 29.69 35.57 40.23
N PRO A 5 30.39 35.38 39.09
CA PRO A 5 29.75 34.83 37.90
C PRO A 5 29.90 33.30 37.84
N TYR A 6 28.75 32.64 37.84
CA TYR A 6 28.55 31.30 37.28
C TYR A 6 28.70 31.37 35.76
N HIS A 7 29.39 30.41 35.14
CA HIS A 7 29.25 30.15 33.71
C HIS A 7 28.69 28.76 33.46
N GLY A 8 27.54 28.79 32.76
CA GLY A 8 26.59 27.72 32.58
C GLY A 8 27.16 26.52 31.84
N ARG A 9 26.75 25.36 32.35
CA ARG A 9 26.82 24.05 31.72
C ARG A 9 26.07 24.08 30.39
N MET A 10 26.76 23.77 29.30
CA MET A 10 26.14 23.38 28.04
C MET A 10 25.41 22.04 28.22
N VAL A 11 24.10 22.01 27.99
CA VAL A 11 23.35 20.77 27.72
C VAL A 11 22.76 20.90 26.32
N ARG A 12 23.48 20.36 25.33
CA ARG A 12 22.98 20.12 23.97
C ARG A 12 23.14 18.61 23.72
N GLY A 13 22.06 17.85 23.88
CA GLY A 13 22.07 16.39 23.68
C GLY A 13 20.73 15.66 23.93
N SER A 14 19.77 16.27 24.63
CA SER A 14 18.58 15.53 25.09
C SER A 14 17.48 15.28 24.04
N ARG A 15 17.45 16.05 22.93
CA ARG A 15 16.32 16.01 21.97
C ARG A 15 16.46 14.92 20.88
N SER A 16 17.68 14.47 20.61
CA SER A 16 17.95 13.43 19.61
C SER A 16 17.80 12.01 20.19
N ALA A 17 18.27 11.78 21.42
CA ALA A 17 18.15 10.46 22.07
C ALA A 17 16.72 10.08 22.48
N THR A 18 15.88 11.06 22.83
CA THR A 18 14.45 10.81 23.13
C THR A 18 13.63 10.53 21.88
N ALA A 19 13.96 11.17 20.75
CA ALA A 19 13.33 10.89 19.46
C ALA A 19 13.61 9.45 19.00
N THR A 20 14.87 9.01 19.06
CA THR A 20 15.26 7.64 18.67
C THR A 20 14.63 6.56 19.56
N VAL A 21 14.45 6.81 20.87
CA VAL A 21 13.80 5.87 21.78
C VAL A 21 12.29 5.79 21.52
N GLY A 22 11.65 6.92 21.19
CA GLY A 22 10.23 6.97 20.80
C GLY A 22 9.96 6.27 19.47
N GLU A 23 10.84 6.45 18.48
CA GLU A 23 10.77 5.77 17.18
C GLU A 23 10.90 4.25 17.31
N ASN A 24 11.86 3.78 18.13
CA ASN A 24 12.02 2.36 18.42
C ASN A 24 10.79 1.76 19.12
N SER A 25 10.17 2.52 20.04
CA SER A 25 8.96 2.09 20.75
C SER A 25 7.76 1.99 19.80
N ARG A 26 7.59 2.96 18.90
CA ARG A 26 6.53 2.95 17.87
C ARG A 26 6.69 1.74 16.95
N ALA A 27 7.90 1.48 16.45
CA ALA A 27 8.19 0.34 15.58
C ALA A 27 7.91 -1.00 16.27
N ALA A 28 8.30 -1.15 17.54
CA ALA A 28 8.04 -2.36 18.32
C ALA A 28 6.55 -2.67 18.45
N VAL A 29 5.72 -1.65 18.75
CA VAL A 29 4.26 -1.83 18.84
C VAL A 29 3.67 -2.22 17.48
N LEU A 30 4.11 -1.61 16.38
CA LEU A 30 3.61 -1.96 15.05
C LEU A 30 4.00 -3.38 14.62
N ASN A 31 5.20 -3.85 14.97
CA ASN A 31 5.61 -5.24 14.73
C ASN A 31 4.76 -6.23 15.55
N ALA A 32 4.53 -5.94 16.83
CA ALA A 32 3.66 -6.75 17.69
C ALA A 32 2.21 -6.77 17.15
N ALA A 33 1.67 -5.62 16.76
CA ALA A 33 0.34 -5.51 16.17
C ALA A 33 0.21 -6.34 14.89
N ARG A 34 1.20 -6.29 13.99
CA ARG A 34 1.23 -7.11 12.76
C ARG A 34 1.13 -8.60 13.09
N ALA A 35 1.94 -9.08 14.03
CA ALA A 35 1.95 -10.49 14.44
C ALA A 35 0.62 -10.92 15.09
N LEU A 36 0.11 -10.12 16.03
CA LEU A 36 -1.14 -10.43 16.74
C LEU A 36 -2.34 -10.41 15.79
N ILE A 37 -2.41 -9.46 14.86
CA ILE A 37 -3.51 -9.41 13.88
C ILE A 37 -3.45 -10.62 12.95
N ALA A 38 -2.26 -11.06 12.54
CA ALA A 38 -2.10 -12.26 11.72
C ALA A 38 -2.52 -13.54 12.46
N GLU A 39 -2.27 -13.62 13.77
CA GLU A 39 -2.56 -14.80 14.59
C GLU A 39 -4.04 -14.92 14.99
N LYS A 40 -4.66 -13.82 15.42
CA LYS A 40 -6.00 -13.84 16.05
C LYS A 40 -6.99 -12.83 15.48
N GLY A 41 -6.62 -12.17 14.37
CA GLY A 41 -7.41 -11.11 13.77
C GLY A 41 -7.38 -9.80 14.55
N TYR A 42 -7.88 -8.73 13.93
CA TYR A 42 -7.95 -7.42 14.58
C TYR A 42 -8.83 -7.44 15.83
N ASP A 43 -10.02 -8.05 15.77
CA ASP A 43 -10.96 -8.05 16.89
C ASP A 43 -10.40 -8.80 18.11
N GLY A 44 -9.64 -9.89 17.90
CA GLY A 44 -8.97 -10.65 18.96
C GLY A 44 -7.77 -9.95 19.61
N MET A 45 -7.20 -8.91 18.99
CA MET A 45 -6.08 -8.14 19.55
C MET A 45 -6.55 -7.16 20.63
N ALA A 46 -5.91 -7.16 21.80
CA ALA A 46 -6.10 -6.15 22.84
C ALA A 46 -4.84 -5.31 23.07
N ILE A 47 -5.01 -4.11 23.64
CA ILE A 47 -3.88 -3.25 24.06
C ILE A 47 -3.00 -3.98 25.09
N SER A 48 -3.59 -4.79 25.97
CA SER A 48 -2.86 -5.62 26.93
C SER A 48 -1.90 -6.61 26.27
N ASP A 49 -2.27 -7.15 25.12
CA ASP A 49 -1.42 -8.08 24.37
C ASP A 49 -0.20 -7.37 23.79
N LEU A 50 -0.40 -6.15 23.27
CA LEU A 50 0.69 -5.30 22.81
C LEU A 50 1.64 -4.96 23.95
N CYS A 51 1.12 -4.62 25.14
CA CYS A 51 1.95 -4.39 26.32
C CYS A 51 2.75 -5.65 26.69
N ALA A 52 2.09 -6.82 26.71
CA ALA A 52 2.73 -8.08 27.06
C ALA A 52 3.86 -8.45 26.08
N GLN A 53 3.65 -8.23 24.78
CA GLN A 53 4.63 -8.58 23.75
C GLN A 53 5.78 -7.57 23.63
N THR A 54 5.53 -6.28 23.91
CA THR A 54 6.54 -5.21 23.76
C THR A 54 7.23 -4.82 25.06
N GLY A 55 6.66 -5.16 26.22
CA GLY A 55 7.10 -4.69 27.54
C GLY A 55 6.80 -3.21 27.80
N LEU A 56 6.11 -2.52 26.89
CA LEU A 56 5.76 -1.10 27.04
C LEU A 56 4.52 -0.94 27.93
N PRO A 57 4.47 0.11 28.77
CA PRO A 57 3.27 0.41 29.54
C PRO A 57 2.12 0.90 28.64
N PRO A 58 0.85 0.71 29.03
CA PRO A 58 -0.30 1.17 28.25
C PRO A 58 -0.26 2.67 27.91
N SER A 59 0.27 3.49 28.82
CA SER A 59 0.43 4.94 28.61
C SER A 59 1.28 5.27 27.39
N SER A 60 2.32 4.50 27.10
CA SER A 60 3.16 4.67 25.90
C SER A 60 2.39 4.33 24.62
N ILE A 61 1.57 3.28 24.64
CA ILE A 61 0.75 2.90 23.48
C ILE A 61 -0.30 3.97 23.21
N TYR A 62 -1.02 4.42 24.25
CA TYR A 62 -2.01 5.49 24.11
C TYR A 62 -1.37 6.82 23.68
N TYR A 63 -0.16 7.13 24.16
CA TYR A 63 0.58 8.31 23.71
C TYR A 63 0.89 8.29 22.21
N HIS A 64 1.34 7.14 21.67
CA HIS A 64 1.75 7.04 20.27
C HIS A 64 0.60 6.85 19.29
N PHE A 65 -0.47 6.19 19.72
CA PHE A 65 -1.52 5.69 18.83
C PHE A 65 -2.93 6.14 19.21
N GLY A 66 -3.12 6.72 20.40
CA GLY A 66 -4.41 7.17 20.90
C GLY A 66 -5.35 6.03 21.32
N ASN A 67 -5.55 5.03 20.48
CA ASN A 67 -6.40 3.86 20.74
C ASN A 67 -6.02 2.67 19.82
N LYS A 68 -6.74 1.55 19.98
CA LYS A 68 -6.55 0.33 19.16
C LYS A 68 -6.73 0.59 17.66
N LEU A 69 -7.68 1.45 17.26
CA LEU A 69 -7.88 1.84 15.85
C LEU A 69 -6.71 2.67 15.32
N GLY A 70 -6.11 3.54 16.14
CA GLY A 70 -4.93 4.30 15.75
C GLY A 70 -3.68 3.44 15.60
N VAL A 71 -3.57 2.33 16.35
CA VAL A 71 -2.55 1.29 16.09
C VAL A 71 -2.78 0.67 14.72
N LEU A 72 -4.03 0.32 14.40
CA LEU A 72 -4.39 -0.28 13.10
C LEU A 72 -4.09 0.67 11.93
N ALA A 73 -4.53 1.93 12.01
CA ALA A 73 -4.27 2.93 10.98
C ALA A 73 -2.77 3.17 10.79
N SER A 74 -2.02 3.28 11.90
CA SER A 74 -0.56 3.43 11.84
C SER A 74 0.15 2.21 11.25
N LEU A 75 -0.36 1.00 11.50
CA LEU A 75 0.15 -0.23 10.91
C LEU A 75 -0.13 -0.29 9.40
N LEU A 76 -1.33 0.11 8.98
CA LEU A 76 -1.69 0.21 7.56
C LEU A 76 -0.79 1.20 6.84
N GLU A 77 -0.59 2.39 7.40
CA GLU A 77 0.25 3.43 6.76
C GLU A 77 1.71 2.96 6.65
N ARG A 78 2.29 2.40 7.71
CA ARG A 78 3.64 1.82 7.65
C ARG A 78 3.73 0.71 6.60
N THR A 79 2.72 -0.16 6.53
CA THR A 79 2.68 -1.27 5.56
C THR A 79 2.62 -0.74 4.13
N PHE A 80 1.92 0.36 3.89
CA PHE A 80 1.90 1.04 2.60
C PHE A 80 3.24 1.70 2.25
N GLU A 81 3.88 2.38 3.20
CA GLU A 81 5.22 2.97 2.97
C GLU A 81 6.25 1.89 2.61
N GLU A 82 6.24 0.78 3.34
CA GLU A 82 7.07 -0.40 3.08
C GLU A 82 6.81 -0.99 1.69
N LEU A 83 5.56 -0.93 1.21
CA LEU A 83 5.18 -1.38 -0.13
C LEU A 83 5.65 -0.41 -1.21
N HIS A 84 5.31 0.87 -1.04
CA HIS A 84 5.58 1.91 -2.00
C HIS A 84 7.08 1.97 -2.33
N ALA A 85 7.94 1.74 -1.33
CA ALA A 85 9.38 1.65 -1.52
C ALA A 85 9.85 0.47 -2.38
N LEU A 86 9.05 -0.59 -2.52
CA LEU A 86 9.37 -1.80 -3.29
C LEU A 86 8.60 -1.91 -4.62
N PHE A 87 7.52 -1.14 -4.76
CA PHE A 87 6.69 -1.19 -5.94
C PHE A 87 7.32 -0.38 -7.08
N PRO A 88 7.42 -0.96 -8.28
CA PRO A 88 7.92 -0.22 -9.42
C PRO A 88 6.90 0.83 -9.86
N SER A 89 7.39 2.03 -10.21
CA SER A 89 6.56 3.01 -10.92
C SER A 89 6.46 2.62 -12.40
N PRO A 90 5.28 2.76 -13.05
CA PRO A 90 5.14 2.53 -14.49
C PRO A 90 6.14 3.35 -15.32
N SER A 91 6.39 4.60 -14.93
CA SER A 91 7.40 5.49 -15.56
C SER A 91 8.82 4.92 -15.63
N SER A 92 9.17 3.96 -14.76
CA SER A 92 10.49 3.30 -14.80
C SER A 92 10.71 2.48 -16.10
N PHE A 93 9.64 2.24 -16.86
CA PHE A 93 9.63 1.44 -18.09
C PHE A 93 9.27 2.26 -19.34
N ASP A 94 9.32 3.60 -19.28
CA ASP A 94 8.96 4.49 -20.40
C ASP A 94 9.84 4.35 -21.66
N HIS A 95 10.94 3.61 -21.54
CA HIS A 95 11.82 3.27 -22.67
C HIS A 95 11.28 2.12 -23.54
N LEU A 96 10.21 1.44 -23.12
CA LEU A 96 9.57 0.34 -23.85
C LEU A 96 8.33 0.81 -24.61
N ALA A 97 7.87 0.02 -25.59
CA ALA A 97 6.59 0.28 -26.25
C ALA A 97 5.43 0.16 -25.24
N PRO A 98 4.28 0.84 -25.45
CA PRO A 98 3.20 0.93 -24.43
C PRO A 98 2.75 -0.40 -23.83
N LEU A 99 2.59 -1.44 -24.64
CA LEU A 99 2.16 -2.76 -24.17
C LEU A 99 3.28 -3.53 -23.46
N GLU A 100 4.51 -3.42 -23.95
CA GLU A 100 5.71 -4.01 -23.32
C GLU A 100 6.00 -3.33 -21.97
N ARG A 101 5.77 -2.02 -21.89
CA ARG A 101 5.84 -1.21 -20.68
C ARG A 101 4.85 -1.71 -19.61
N LEU A 102 3.58 -1.92 -19.99
CA LEU A 102 2.58 -2.48 -19.10
C LEU A 102 2.99 -3.89 -18.62
N GLU A 103 3.46 -4.75 -19.52
CA GLU A 103 3.91 -6.10 -19.18
C GLU A 103 5.10 -6.09 -18.22
N ALA A 104 6.12 -5.27 -18.48
CA ALA A 104 7.29 -5.15 -17.60
C ALA A 104 6.92 -4.62 -16.22
N TRP A 105 6.11 -3.56 -16.16
CA TRP A 105 5.62 -3.00 -14.90
C TRP A 105 4.77 -4.01 -14.12
N PHE A 106 3.78 -4.64 -14.76
CA PHE A 106 2.88 -5.57 -14.09
C PHE A 106 3.64 -6.81 -13.61
N THR A 107 4.60 -7.32 -14.40
CA THR A 107 5.50 -8.40 -13.99
C THR A 107 6.28 -8.05 -12.72
N ALA A 108 6.88 -6.85 -12.69
CA ALA A 108 7.66 -6.40 -11.55
C ALA A 108 6.78 -6.16 -10.31
N ALA A 109 5.59 -5.58 -10.48
CA ALA A 109 4.61 -5.39 -9.41
C ALA A 109 4.13 -6.74 -8.83
N CYS A 110 3.81 -7.71 -9.67
CA CYS A 110 3.43 -9.06 -9.24
C CYS A 110 4.57 -9.76 -8.49
N ARG A 111 5.83 -9.60 -8.92
CA ARG A 111 6.99 -10.15 -8.19
C ARG A 111 7.13 -9.54 -6.80
N SER A 112 6.97 -8.21 -6.66
CA SER A 112 7.00 -7.55 -5.35
C SER A 112 5.91 -8.08 -4.41
N LEU A 113 4.75 -8.48 -4.95
CA LEU A 113 3.67 -9.11 -4.17
C LEU A 113 3.98 -10.57 -3.82
N ASP A 114 4.57 -11.35 -4.73
CA ASP A 114 4.99 -12.72 -4.47
C ASP A 114 6.06 -12.80 -3.36
N GLU A 115 6.97 -11.81 -3.30
CA GLU A 115 8.00 -11.70 -2.26
C GLU A 115 7.44 -11.26 -0.89
N ARG A 116 6.27 -10.59 -0.87
CA ARG A 116 5.62 -10.07 0.34
C ARG A 116 4.10 -10.30 0.33
N PRO A 117 3.63 -11.57 0.40
CA PRO A 117 2.21 -11.91 0.27
C PRO A 117 1.34 -11.36 1.42
N ASP A 118 1.94 -11.05 2.57
CA ASP A 118 1.26 -10.53 3.75
C ASP A 118 0.66 -9.13 3.55
N TYR A 119 1.08 -8.42 2.49
CA TYR A 119 0.71 -7.03 2.24
C TYR A 119 -0.79 -6.84 1.97
N LEU A 120 -1.32 -7.51 0.93
CA LEU A 120 -2.75 -7.43 0.61
C LEU A 120 -3.60 -8.21 1.62
N ARG A 121 -3.00 -9.15 2.35
CA ARG A 121 -3.67 -9.90 3.42
C ARG A 121 -4.10 -8.99 4.56
N LEU A 122 -3.30 -8.01 4.96
CA LEU A 122 -3.70 -7.04 6.00
C LEU A 122 -4.90 -6.21 5.54
N LEU A 123 -4.91 -5.74 4.29
CA LEU A 123 -6.06 -5.04 3.71
C LEU A 123 -7.30 -5.94 3.68
N LEU A 124 -7.16 -7.21 3.29
CA LEU A 124 -8.26 -8.17 3.28
C LEU A 124 -8.83 -8.41 4.68
N VAL A 125 -7.98 -8.64 5.68
CA VAL A 125 -8.38 -8.83 7.08
C VAL A 125 -9.15 -7.63 7.60
N ILE A 126 -8.74 -6.41 7.22
CA ILE A 126 -9.37 -5.16 7.64
C ILE A 126 -10.63 -4.82 6.84
N SER A 127 -10.81 -5.44 5.67
CA SER A 127 -11.99 -5.24 4.82
C SER A 127 -13.26 -5.86 5.41
N VAL A 128 -13.14 -6.65 6.47
CA VAL A 128 -14.23 -7.43 7.07
C VAL A 128 -14.50 -6.94 8.49
N GLY A 129 -15.75 -6.62 8.80
CA GLY A 129 -16.17 -6.16 10.12
C GLY A 129 -16.35 -4.64 10.25
N PRO A 130 -16.83 -4.14 11.40
CA PRO A 130 -17.25 -2.74 11.57
C PRO A 130 -16.08 -1.73 11.58
N HIS A 131 -14.87 -2.18 11.88
CA HIS A 131 -13.69 -1.31 11.94
C HIS A 131 -13.25 -0.78 10.57
N LYS A 132 -13.66 -1.43 9.47
CA LYS A 132 -13.45 -0.95 8.10
C LYS A 132 -14.08 0.42 7.84
N ASP A 133 -15.12 0.77 8.61
CA ASP A 133 -15.87 2.02 8.48
C ASP A 133 -15.35 3.11 9.43
N ALA A 134 -14.31 2.82 10.22
CA ALA A 134 -13.66 3.83 11.06
C ALA A 134 -12.94 4.85 10.17
N ALA A 135 -13.19 6.14 10.38
CA ALA A 135 -12.66 7.22 9.54
C ALA A 135 -11.13 7.16 9.34
N ALA A 136 -10.37 6.88 10.40
CA ALA A 136 -8.91 6.76 10.32
C ALA A 136 -8.45 5.58 9.43
N VAL A 137 -9.19 4.47 9.45
CA VAL A 137 -8.92 3.30 8.62
C VAL A 137 -9.31 3.60 7.17
N GLN A 138 -10.50 4.16 6.94
CA GLN A 138 -10.96 4.53 5.60
C GLN A 138 -10.02 5.51 4.92
N GLU A 139 -9.56 6.54 5.63
CA GLU A 139 -8.65 7.53 5.05
C GLU A 139 -7.31 6.90 4.65
N THR A 140 -6.78 6.02 5.50
CA THR A 140 -5.53 5.30 5.19
C THR A 140 -5.73 4.38 3.98
N VAL A 141 -6.79 3.57 3.97
CA VAL A 141 -7.10 2.65 2.87
C VAL A 141 -7.36 3.41 1.56
N ARG A 142 -8.03 4.57 1.62
CA ARG A 142 -8.27 5.42 0.46
C ARG A 142 -6.95 5.87 -0.16
N ARG A 143 -6.01 6.40 0.63
CA ARG A 143 -4.69 6.82 0.13
C ARG A 143 -3.92 5.67 -0.54
N ILE A 144 -3.98 4.48 0.05
CA ILE A 144 -3.35 3.27 -0.53
C ILE A 144 -3.98 2.93 -1.88
N ARG A 145 -5.31 2.94 -1.94
CA ARG A 145 -6.06 2.61 -3.16
C ARG A 145 -5.89 3.66 -4.25
N ASP A 146 -5.83 4.93 -3.89
CA ASP A 146 -5.60 6.04 -4.82
C ASP A 146 -4.23 5.89 -5.50
N TYR A 147 -3.18 5.54 -4.75
CA TYR A 147 -1.85 5.29 -5.33
C TYR A 147 -1.84 4.11 -6.31
N ALA A 148 -2.45 2.98 -5.91
CA ALA A 148 -2.53 1.80 -6.78
C ALA A 148 -3.34 2.11 -8.06
N HIS A 149 -4.44 2.85 -7.91
CA HIS A 149 -5.29 3.27 -9.02
C HIS A 149 -4.55 4.19 -9.99
N LEU A 150 -3.84 5.20 -9.49
CA LEU A 150 -3.02 6.10 -10.31
C LEU A 150 -1.94 5.34 -11.08
N SER A 151 -1.30 4.34 -10.46
CA SER A 151 -0.30 3.50 -11.13
C SER A 151 -0.91 2.72 -12.31
N TRP A 152 -2.13 2.20 -12.13
CA TRP A 152 -2.86 1.54 -13.23
C TRP A 152 -3.24 2.50 -14.35
N VAL A 153 -3.76 3.68 -14.01
CA VAL A 153 -4.07 4.74 -14.99
C VAL A 153 -2.82 5.10 -15.78
N GLU A 154 -1.71 5.40 -15.10
CA GLU A 154 -0.41 5.71 -15.71
C GLU A 154 0.10 4.58 -16.62
N ALA A 155 -0.11 3.31 -16.24
CA ALA A 155 0.28 2.15 -17.03
C ALA A 155 -0.58 1.99 -18.31
N LEU A 156 -1.88 2.26 -18.22
CA LEU A 156 -2.87 1.99 -19.26
C LEU A 156 -3.08 3.16 -20.24
N THR A 157 -2.89 4.41 -19.80
CA THR A 157 -3.11 5.61 -20.63
C THR A 157 -2.38 5.57 -21.97
N PRO A 158 -1.09 5.20 -22.07
CA PRO A 158 -0.40 5.15 -23.36
C PRO A 158 -0.94 4.11 -24.35
N ILE A 159 -1.73 3.14 -23.88
CA ILE A 159 -2.34 2.08 -24.71
C ILE A 159 -3.73 2.51 -25.18
N PHE A 160 -4.55 3.03 -24.25
CA PHE A 160 -5.98 3.22 -24.50
C PHE A 160 -6.39 4.68 -24.69
N ALA A 161 -5.60 5.64 -24.22
CA ALA A 161 -5.88 7.07 -24.32
C ALA A 161 -4.63 7.91 -24.70
N PRO A 162 -3.85 7.52 -25.73
CA PRO A 162 -2.59 8.21 -26.06
C PRO A 162 -2.79 9.68 -26.46
N ASP A 163 -3.96 10.01 -27.03
CA ASP A 163 -4.28 11.35 -27.54
C ASP A 163 -5.24 12.16 -26.61
N GLY A 164 -5.63 11.60 -25.45
CA GLY A 164 -6.41 12.34 -24.43
C GLY A 164 -7.90 12.55 -24.74
N GLY A 165 -8.61 11.52 -25.21
CA GLY A 165 -10.06 11.57 -25.44
C GLY A 165 -10.89 11.25 -24.19
N LYS A 166 -11.98 11.99 -23.93
CA LYS A 166 -12.83 11.77 -22.72
C LYS A 166 -13.34 10.34 -22.57
N ASP A 167 -13.77 9.72 -23.67
CA ASP A 167 -14.28 8.34 -23.65
C ASP A 167 -13.16 7.32 -23.40
N ASP A 168 -11.96 7.60 -23.93
CA ASP A 168 -10.78 6.76 -23.73
C ASP A 168 -10.22 6.90 -22.31
N GLU A 169 -10.20 8.12 -21.75
CA GLU A 169 -9.86 8.37 -20.35
C GLU A 169 -10.85 7.67 -19.41
N ALA A 170 -12.16 7.76 -19.69
CA ALA A 170 -13.17 7.05 -18.92
C ALA A 170 -12.99 5.53 -18.99
N LEU A 171 -12.56 4.98 -20.14
CA LEU A 171 -12.22 3.57 -20.27
C LEU A 171 -10.98 3.22 -19.44
N VAL A 172 -9.93 4.03 -19.48
CA VAL A 172 -8.71 3.82 -18.67
C VAL A 172 -9.07 3.78 -17.18
N GLU A 173 -9.92 4.68 -16.71
CA GLU A 173 -10.40 4.70 -15.32
C GLU A 173 -11.12 3.40 -14.94
N GLN A 174 -11.99 2.89 -15.82
CA GLN A 174 -12.69 1.61 -15.60
C GLN A 174 -11.72 0.42 -15.62
N LEU A 175 -10.78 0.38 -16.56
CA LEU A 175 -9.76 -0.67 -16.63
C LEU A 175 -8.83 -0.63 -15.42
N ALA A 176 -8.49 0.55 -14.89
CA ALA A 176 -7.70 0.68 -13.68
C ALA A 176 -8.42 0.11 -12.45
N VAL A 177 -9.74 0.33 -12.34
CA VAL A 177 -10.57 -0.33 -11.31
C VAL A 177 -10.53 -1.84 -11.45
N LEU A 178 -10.65 -2.38 -12.67
CA LEU A 178 -10.60 -3.82 -12.93
C LEU A 178 -9.22 -4.41 -12.64
N GLY A 179 -8.14 -3.73 -13.03
CA GLY A 179 -6.76 -4.15 -12.73
C GLY A 179 -6.49 -4.23 -11.23
N ARG A 180 -6.95 -3.24 -10.45
CA ARG A 180 -6.88 -3.28 -8.98
C ARG A 180 -7.74 -4.39 -8.39
N ALA A 181 -8.96 -4.59 -8.90
CA ALA A 181 -9.84 -5.66 -8.44
C ALA A 181 -9.24 -7.05 -8.69
N LEU A 182 -8.55 -7.25 -9.82
CA LEU A 182 -7.78 -8.46 -10.09
C LEU A 182 -6.71 -8.68 -9.02
N THR A 183 -5.88 -7.67 -8.72
CA THR A 183 -4.82 -7.81 -7.70
C THR A 183 -5.38 -8.06 -6.30
N ASP A 184 -6.47 -7.40 -5.92
CA ASP A 184 -7.16 -7.61 -4.64
C ASP A 184 -7.69 -9.06 -4.56
N GLY A 185 -8.34 -9.54 -5.63
CA GLY A 185 -8.88 -10.89 -5.71
C GLY A 185 -7.80 -11.98 -5.64
N LEU A 186 -6.67 -11.78 -6.34
CA LEU A 186 -5.54 -12.71 -6.29
C LEU A 186 -4.95 -12.84 -4.90
N SER A 187 -4.99 -11.81 -4.07
CA SER A 187 -4.60 -11.94 -2.66
C SER A 187 -5.49 -12.89 -1.88
N ALA A 188 -6.81 -12.78 -2.08
CA ALA A 188 -7.77 -13.65 -1.42
C ALA A 188 -7.60 -15.10 -1.89
N THR A 189 -7.43 -15.32 -3.19
CA THR A 189 -7.24 -16.66 -3.77
C THR A 189 -5.88 -17.26 -3.39
N ASN A 190 -4.78 -16.49 -3.42
CA ASN A 190 -3.46 -16.98 -2.99
C ASN A 190 -3.49 -17.49 -1.53
N SER A 191 -4.25 -16.80 -0.67
CA SER A 191 -4.42 -17.20 0.73
C SER A 191 -5.11 -18.57 0.91
N LEU A 192 -5.74 -19.11 -0.13
CA LEU A 192 -6.49 -20.38 -0.12
C LEU A 192 -5.84 -21.45 -1.00
N ASP A 193 -5.40 -21.08 -2.20
CA ASP A 193 -5.01 -22.00 -3.27
C ASP A 193 -3.50 -21.96 -3.59
N GLY A 194 -2.72 -21.08 -2.93
CA GLY A 194 -1.28 -20.97 -3.12
C GLY A 194 -0.84 -20.45 -4.50
N LEU A 195 -1.71 -19.70 -5.19
CA LEU A 195 -1.43 -19.10 -6.50
C LEU A 195 -0.53 -17.87 -6.38
N THR A 196 0.55 -17.83 -7.16
CA THR A 196 1.40 -16.64 -7.29
C THR A 196 0.75 -15.56 -8.15
N TYR A 197 0.96 -14.28 -7.82
CA TYR A 197 0.53 -13.14 -8.63
C TYR A 197 1.15 -13.19 -10.03
N SER A 198 2.44 -13.55 -10.11
CA SER A 198 3.18 -13.65 -11.38
C SER A 198 2.56 -14.65 -12.38
N SER A 199 1.86 -15.69 -11.90
CA SER A 199 1.18 -16.65 -12.78
C SER A 199 0.07 -16.03 -13.65
N GLN A 200 -0.42 -14.84 -13.28
CA GLN A 200 -1.56 -14.17 -13.93
C GLN A 200 -1.12 -13.08 -14.90
N VAL A 201 0.18 -12.79 -15.00
CA VAL A 201 0.72 -11.75 -15.88
C VAL A 201 0.41 -12.07 -17.34
N ALA A 202 0.83 -13.24 -17.83
CA ALA A 202 0.64 -13.63 -19.23
C ALA A 202 -0.83 -13.59 -19.70
N PRO A 203 -1.81 -14.21 -18.99
CA PRO A 203 -3.20 -14.13 -19.41
C PRO A 203 -3.76 -12.71 -19.35
N PHE A 204 -3.39 -11.91 -18.35
CA PHE A 204 -3.82 -10.52 -18.26
C PHE A 204 -3.30 -9.67 -19.43
N ILE A 205 -2.01 -9.80 -19.77
CA ILE A 205 -1.43 -9.07 -20.90
C ILE A 205 -2.05 -9.50 -22.23
N ALA A 206 -2.37 -10.79 -22.40
CA ALA A 206 -3.09 -11.26 -23.58
C ALA A 206 -4.49 -10.62 -23.70
N LEU A 207 -5.22 -10.46 -22.59
CA LEU A 207 -6.52 -9.78 -22.58
C LEU A 207 -6.40 -8.31 -22.97
N VAL A 208 -5.43 -7.59 -22.38
CA VAL A 208 -5.19 -6.17 -22.70
C VAL A 208 -4.80 -5.98 -24.16
N ARG A 209 -3.92 -6.85 -24.68
CA ARG A 209 -3.50 -6.87 -26.09
C ARG A 209 -4.69 -7.04 -27.02
N GLY A 210 -5.52 -8.06 -26.78
CA GLY A 210 -6.70 -8.31 -27.61
C GLY A 210 -7.69 -7.14 -27.61
N LEU A 211 -7.90 -6.49 -26.46
CA LEU A 211 -8.74 -5.30 -26.37
C LEU A 211 -8.15 -4.12 -27.16
N ALA A 212 -6.85 -3.90 -27.09
CA ALA A 212 -6.17 -2.84 -27.83
C ALA A 212 -6.25 -3.06 -29.35
N GLU A 213 -6.03 -4.29 -29.82
CA GLU A 213 -6.12 -4.68 -31.24
C GLU A 213 -7.55 -4.48 -31.80
N GLN A 214 -8.57 -4.87 -31.03
CA GLN A 214 -9.97 -4.69 -31.42
C GLN A 214 -10.32 -3.20 -31.58
N ARG A 215 -9.84 -2.34 -30.68
CA ARG A 215 -10.09 -0.89 -30.74
C ARG A 215 -9.32 -0.20 -31.87
N GLY A 216 -8.06 -0.57 -32.10
CA GLY A 216 -7.28 -0.08 -33.24
C GLY A 216 -7.96 -0.40 -34.57
N SER A 217 -8.55 -1.60 -34.67
CA SER A 217 -9.31 -2.04 -35.85
C SER A 217 -10.64 -1.27 -36.01
N ALA A 218 -11.33 -0.95 -34.91
CA ALA A 218 -12.59 -0.20 -34.92
C ALA A 218 -12.39 1.28 -35.31
N GLY A 219 -11.30 1.92 -34.87
CA GLY A 219 -10.98 3.30 -35.22
C GLY A 219 -10.54 3.50 -36.68
N ALA A 220 -9.97 2.46 -37.30
CA ALA A 220 -9.57 2.49 -38.71
C ALA A 220 -10.77 2.43 -39.68
N GLY A 221 -11.91 1.88 -39.26
CA GLY A 221 -13.13 1.76 -40.06
C GLY A 221 -14.03 3.00 -40.12
N GLN A 222 -13.64 4.09 -39.44
CA GLN A 222 -14.46 5.30 -39.27
C GLN A 222 -13.80 6.60 -39.78
N ARG A 223 -12.69 6.51 -40.52
CA ARG A 223 -12.14 7.66 -41.24
C ARG A 223 -12.80 7.78 -42.62
N PRO A 224 -13.58 8.84 -42.90
CA PRO A 224 -14.09 9.13 -44.24
C PRO A 224 -12.97 9.51 -45.22
#